data_AF-A0A7C0VNN4-F1
#
_entry.id   AF-A0A7C0VNN4-F1
#
_cell.length_a   1.000
_cell.length_b   1.000
_cell.length_c   1.000
_cell.angle_alpha   90.00
_cell.angle_beta   90.00
_cell.angle_gamma   90.00
#
_symmetry.space_group_name_H-M   'P 1'
#
loop_
_entity.id
_entity.type
_entity.pdbx_description
1 polymer ?
#
loop_
_entity_poly.entity_id
_entity_poly.type
_entity_poly.pdbx_seq_one_letter_code
_entity_poly.pdbx_strand_id
1 'polypeptide(L)'
;MTFLLRLSLILFPMVSCTAQTDTAWGKLHLRSVTGLHASSSELEQPDPFDAPGPYGAHHLLDQDLSTAWSEGMEGPGLGEHVYLAVGDVFPEKLHIANGYQKSPGVFEANNRVKTLHVRLYAGFMIPGEATEVETVVRVRPFPQTHVISLADQTGVQEFSLPFRKEKAAAFVQECRVDFLSEFASELETVAAFSPTGEIQPEFHWIVQLEIKEIYPGTRWDDTCLSEVWAEEEGQAGKPLKINEVREVYASDDGNFIYVKTNLPEQVILVDRSVEETGMGLPEGQSLALALMDVSPDRKWALVNFMIGQEAGGRVEETSRLYYVPALRWVKPEACGNPMGLYGFEEKDGRTFLITDKGETNLNLLREQLNL
;
A
#
# COMPACT_ATOMS: atom_id res chain seq x y z
N MET A 1 -58.69 -9.30 -38.28
CA MET A 1 -58.46 -8.77 -36.92
C MET A 1 -58.10 -9.96 -36.02
N THR A 2 -56.90 -10.19 -35.50
CA THR A 2 -55.56 -9.63 -35.68
C THR A 2 -54.65 -10.79 -35.24
N PHE A 3 -53.82 -11.34 -36.14
CA PHE A 3 -52.90 -12.44 -35.83
C PHE A 3 -51.66 -11.83 -35.16
N LEU A 4 -51.42 -12.16 -33.90
CA LEU A 4 -50.20 -11.78 -33.18
C LEU A 4 -49.05 -12.71 -33.58
N LEU A 5 -48.16 -12.21 -34.44
CA LEU A 5 -46.89 -12.83 -34.77
C LEU A 5 -45.94 -12.65 -33.57
N ARG A 6 -45.63 -13.72 -32.84
CA ARG A 6 -44.53 -13.74 -31.86
C ARG A 6 -43.22 -13.93 -32.62
N LEU A 7 -42.44 -12.87 -32.74
CA LEU A 7 -41.07 -12.91 -33.25
C LEU A 7 -40.17 -13.38 -32.09
N SER A 8 -39.77 -14.66 -32.10
CA SER A 8 -38.79 -15.19 -31.16
C SER A 8 -37.39 -14.75 -31.62
N LEU A 9 -36.81 -13.76 -30.93
CA LEU A 9 -35.41 -13.40 -31.10
C LEU A 9 -34.55 -14.55 -30.56
N ILE A 10 -33.91 -15.31 -31.45
CA ILE A 10 -32.90 -16.29 -31.08
C ILE A 10 -31.60 -15.51 -30.84
N LEU A 11 -31.29 -15.21 -29.59
CA LEU A 11 -29.96 -14.75 -29.20
C LEU A 11 -28.98 -15.92 -29.40
N PHE A 12 -28.16 -15.83 -30.44
CA PHE A 12 -26.93 -16.62 -30.51
C PHE A 12 -25.97 -16.09 -29.45
N PRO A 13 -25.49 -16.91 -28.50
CA PRO A 13 -24.40 -16.50 -27.63
C PRO A 13 -23.16 -16.32 -28.51
N MET A 14 -22.74 -15.07 -28.72
CA MET A 14 -21.37 -14.79 -29.14
C MET A 14 -20.48 -15.23 -27.99
N VAL A 15 -19.92 -16.42 -28.12
CA VAL A 15 -18.76 -16.83 -27.33
C VAL A 15 -17.59 -15.99 -27.86
N SER A 16 -17.36 -14.85 -27.22
CA SER A 16 -16.09 -14.15 -27.33
C SER A 16 -15.03 -15.05 -26.70
N CYS A 17 -14.37 -15.85 -27.54
CA CYS A 17 -13.16 -16.56 -27.16
C CYS A 17 -12.05 -15.50 -27.09
N THR A 18 -11.90 -14.86 -25.94
CA THR A 18 -10.66 -14.16 -25.62
C THR A 18 -9.61 -15.24 -25.45
N ALA A 19 -8.77 -15.43 -26.47
CA ALA A 19 -7.55 -16.22 -26.32
C ALA A 19 -6.69 -15.50 -25.28
N GLN A 20 -6.75 -15.99 -24.04
CA GLN A 20 -5.81 -15.61 -23.00
C GLN A 20 -4.46 -16.15 -23.48
N THR A 21 -3.61 -15.28 -24.01
CA THR A 21 -2.23 -15.63 -24.32
C THR A 21 -1.59 -16.04 -23.00
N ASP A 22 -1.26 -17.32 -22.85
CA ASP A 22 -0.45 -17.83 -21.73
C ASP A 22 0.93 -17.17 -21.81
N THR A 23 1.05 -15.98 -21.25
CA THR A 23 2.34 -15.33 -21.02
C THR A 23 3.06 -16.10 -19.92
N ALA A 24 4.37 -16.29 -20.03
CA ALA A 24 5.18 -16.87 -18.94
C ALA A 24 5.22 -15.96 -17.68
N TRP A 25 4.67 -14.75 -17.80
CA TRP A 25 4.55 -13.74 -16.76
C TRP A 25 3.28 -13.91 -15.95
N GLY A 26 3.43 -13.93 -14.62
CA GLY A 26 2.31 -13.70 -13.70
C GLY A 26 2.02 -12.20 -13.57
N LYS A 27 0.84 -11.87 -13.04
CA LYS A 27 0.49 -10.51 -12.62
C LYS A 27 0.21 -10.49 -11.12
N LEU A 28 0.85 -9.58 -10.42
CA LEU A 28 0.53 -9.22 -9.04
C LEU A 28 -0.09 -7.83 -9.02
N HIS A 29 -1.04 -7.65 -8.12
CA HIS A 29 -1.63 -6.36 -7.81
C HIS A 29 -1.10 -5.97 -6.44
N LEU A 30 -0.22 -4.97 -6.39
CA LEU A 30 0.43 -4.53 -5.16
C LEU A 30 -0.13 -3.17 -4.75
N ARG A 31 -0.64 -3.07 -3.52
CA ARG A 31 -0.99 -1.77 -2.93
C ARG A 31 0.29 -0.96 -2.75
N SER A 32 0.24 0.33 -3.08
CA SER A 32 1.38 1.24 -2.98
C SER A 32 1.44 1.97 -1.62
N VAL A 33 0.35 1.97 -0.88
CA VAL A 33 0.21 2.62 0.43
C VAL A 33 1.26 2.02 1.40
N THR A 34 2.24 2.82 1.84
CA THR A 34 3.46 2.37 2.57
C THR A 34 4.25 1.21 1.95
N GLY A 35 4.65 1.37 0.69
CA GLY A 35 5.48 0.40 -0.03
C GLY A 35 4.63 -0.59 -0.82
N LEU A 36 5.21 -1.21 -1.84
CA LEU A 36 4.49 -2.13 -2.73
C LEU A 36 4.33 -3.50 -2.06
N HIS A 37 3.10 -3.85 -1.70
CA HIS A 37 2.79 -5.07 -0.98
C HIS A 37 1.45 -5.70 -1.37
N ALA A 38 1.30 -6.98 -1.07
CA ALA A 38 0.02 -7.69 -1.10
C ALA A 38 0.03 -8.86 -0.11
N SER A 39 -1.15 -9.32 0.30
CA SER A 39 -1.32 -10.56 1.06
C SER A 39 -2.34 -11.46 0.37
N SER A 40 -2.31 -12.75 0.67
CA SER A 40 -3.34 -13.70 0.25
C SER A 40 -4.66 -13.47 0.98
N SER A 41 -4.58 -13.03 2.24
CA SER A 41 -5.71 -12.62 3.08
C SER A 41 -5.24 -11.65 4.17
N GLU A 42 -6.20 -10.97 4.80
CA GLU A 42 -5.97 -10.19 6.01
C GLU A 42 -7.19 -10.25 6.92
N LEU A 43 -6.96 -10.25 8.24
CA LEU A 43 -8.02 -10.21 9.23
C LEU A 43 -8.77 -8.86 9.16
N GLU A 44 -10.10 -8.91 9.24
CA GLU A 44 -10.97 -7.71 9.11
C GLU A 44 -10.73 -6.91 7.81
N GLN A 45 -10.52 -7.62 6.70
CA GLN A 45 -10.30 -7.02 5.38
C GLN A 45 -11.42 -6.00 5.03
N PRO A 46 -11.07 -4.74 4.75
CA PRO A 46 -12.02 -3.71 4.34
C PRO A 46 -12.40 -3.87 2.86
N ASP A 47 -13.34 -3.05 2.40
CA ASP A 47 -13.59 -2.93 0.97
C ASP A 47 -12.30 -2.45 0.25
N PRO A 48 -11.97 -2.96 -0.93
CA PRO A 48 -10.75 -2.56 -1.63
C PRO A 48 -10.61 -1.05 -1.88
N PHE A 49 -11.74 -0.33 -2.00
CA PHE A 49 -11.79 1.12 -2.20
C PHE A 49 -11.77 1.92 -0.89
N ASP A 50 -11.88 1.23 0.26
CA ASP A 50 -11.68 1.83 1.57
C ASP A 50 -10.18 1.88 1.93
N ALA A 51 -9.89 2.63 2.99
CA ALA A 51 -8.54 2.74 3.51
C ALA A 51 -8.02 1.40 4.07
N PRO A 52 -6.68 1.20 4.17
CA PRO A 52 -6.09 -0.07 4.59
C PRO A 52 -6.66 -0.60 5.92
N GLY A 53 -6.82 -1.93 5.99
CA GLY A 53 -7.41 -2.64 7.13
C GLY A 53 -6.53 -2.64 8.37
N PRO A 54 -7.06 -2.89 9.57
CA PRO A 54 -6.30 -2.82 10.83
C PRO A 54 -5.24 -3.93 11.00
N TYR A 55 -5.23 -4.94 10.13
CA TYR A 55 -4.29 -6.07 10.18
C TYR A 55 -3.69 -6.41 8.81
N GLY A 56 -3.60 -5.41 7.91
CA GLY A 56 -3.12 -5.60 6.55
C GLY A 56 -1.61 -5.68 6.42
N ALA A 57 -1.12 -6.10 5.25
CA ALA A 57 0.32 -6.34 5.03
C ALA A 57 1.18 -5.06 5.00
N HIS A 58 0.57 -3.89 4.92
CA HIS A 58 1.26 -2.59 5.09
C HIS A 58 1.90 -2.45 6.47
N HIS A 59 1.36 -3.10 7.51
CA HIS A 59 1.97 -3.13 8.84
C HIS A 59 3.33 -3.84 8.86
N LEU A 60 3.64 -4.66 7.86
CA LEU A 60 4.97 -5.25 7.75
C LEU A 60 6.06 -4.25 7.36
N LEU A 61 5.69 -3.01 7.01
CA LEU A 61 6.57 -2.01 6.44
C LEU A 61 6.54 -0.68 7.22
N ASP A 62 5.83 -0.61 8.35
CA ASP A 62 5.53 0.64 9.06
C ASP A 62 6.53 0.99 10.18
N GLN A 63 7.50 0.10 10.46
CA GLN A 63 8.52 0.23 11.51
C GLN A 63 7.95 0.21 12.93
N ASP A 64 6.79 -0.42 13.13
CA ASP A 64 6.08 -0.50 14.39
C ASP A 64 5.78 -1.94 14.81
N LEU A 65 6.57 -2.46 15.75
CA LEU A 65 6.36 -3.81 16.28
C LEU A 65 5.02 -3.97 17.04
N SER A 66 4.28 -2.89 17.28
CA SER A 66 2.96 -2.92 17.93
C SER A 66 1.78 -3.00 16.96
N THR A 67 2.04 -3.04 15.65
CA THR A 67 1.11 -3.39 14.58
C THR A 67 1.50 -4.76 13.99
N ALA A 68 0.65 -5.35 13.16
CA ALA A 68 0.97 -6.62 12.50
C ALA A 68 0.09 -6.86 11.28
N TRP A 69 0.62 -7.59 10.31
CA TRP A 69 -0.22 -8.38 9.43
C TRP A 69 -0.75 -9.59 10.20
N SER A 70 -2.05 -9.81 10.11
CA SER A 70 -2.69 -11.06 10.52
C SER A 70 -3.38 -11.64 9.31
N GLU A 71 -3.09 -12.90 9.00
CA GLU A 71 -3.87 -13.62 7.98
C GLU A 71 -5.35 -13.69 8.39
N GLY A 72 -6.24 -13.79 7.40
CA GLY A 72 -7.68 -13.63 7.57
C GLY A 72 -8.48 -14.90 7.33
N MET A 73 -7.84 -16.06 7.22
CA MET A 73 -8.52 -17.32 6.93
C MET A 73 -8.91 -18.04 8.21
N GLU A 74 -9.95 -18.87 8.15
CA GLU A 74 -10.31 -19.71 9.30
C GLU A 74 -9.20 -20.73 9.59
N GLY A 75 -8.67 -20.72 10.82
CA GLY A 75 -7.62 -21.62 11.28
C GLY A 75 -6.23 -20.99 11.25
N PRO A 76 -5.14 -21.80 11.22
CA PRO A 76 -3.78 -21.32 11.45
C PRO A 76 -3.12 -20.58 10.27
N GLY A 77 -3.83 -20.28 9.19
CA GLY A 77 -3.26 -19.61 8.02
C GLY A 77 -2.13 -20.36 7.28
N LEU A 78 -2.07 -21.70 7.34
CA LEU A 78 -1.03 -22.44 6.61
C LEU A 78 -1.22 -22.30 5.10
N GLY A 79 -0.17 -21.82 4.40
CA GLY A 79 -0.22 -21.49 2.97
C GLY A 79 -0.58 -20.03 2.68
N GLU A 80 -1.03 -19.29 3.69
CA GLU A 80 -1.18 -17.83 3.57
C GLU A 80 0.18 -17.18 3.41
N HIS A 81 0.20 -16.09 2.65
CA HIS A 81 1.44 -15.49 2.20
C HIS A 81 1.32 -14.00 1.95
N VAL A 82 2.47 -13.33 1.99
CA VAL A 82 2.63 -11.92 1.60
C VAL A 82 3.64 -11.78 0.47
N TYR A 83 3.43 -10.78 -0.37
CA TYR A 83 4.37 -10.29 -1.36
C TYR A 83 4.84 -8.89 -0.95
N LEU A 84 6.14 -8.67 -0.99
CA LEU A 84 6.75 -7.38 -0.68
C LEU A 84 7.75 -7.05 -1.78
N ALA A 85 7.65 -5.86 -2.36
CA ALA A 85 8.76 -5.31 -3.12
C ALA A 85 9.91 -4.98 -2.18
N VAL A 86 11.13 -5.26 -2.61
CA VAL A 86 12.36 -5.10 -1.81
C VAL A 86 13.46 -4.38 -2.60
N GLY A 87 13.05 -3.46 -3.46
CA GLY A 87 13.94 -2.55 -4.20
C GLY A 87 14.41 -3.08 -5.55
N ASP A 88 15.13 -2.24 -6.28
CA ASP A 88 15.70 -2.55 -7.60
C ASP A 88 17.14 -3.14 -7.51
N VAL A 89 17.76 -3.03 -6.34
CA VAL A 89 19.03 -3.67 -5.99
C VAL A 89 18.76 -5.01 -5.31
N PHE A 90 19.62 -6.00 -5.56
CA PHE A 90 19.48 -7.32 -4.95
C PHE A 90 19.57 -7.26 -3.41
N PRO A 91 18.53 -7.71 -2.67
CA PRO A 91 18.53 -7.76 -1.21
C PRO A 91 19.42 -8.89 -0.69
N GLU A 92 20.34 -8.59 0.23
CA GLU A 92 21.27 -9.58 0.80
C GLU A 92 20.73 -10.24 2.06
N LYS A 93 19.86 -9.53 2.80
CA LYS A 93 19.24 -10.07 4.01
C LYS A 93 17.77 -9.69 4.10
N LEU A 94 17.02 -10.52 4.83
CA LEU A 94 15.69 -10.23 5.33
C LEU A 94 15.74 -10.11 6.84
N HIS A 95 15.01 -9.14 7.35
CA HIS A 95 14.80 -8.89 8.76
C HIS A 95 13.31 -9.08 9.05
N ILE A 96 12.97 -9.95 9.99
CA ILE A 96 11.59 -10.34 10.26
C ILE A 96 11.31 -10.24 11.76
N ALA A 97 10.28 -9.49 12.14
CA ALA A 97 9.72 -9.53 13.48
C ALA A 97 8.52 -10.48 13.52
N ASN A 98 8.72 -11.62 14.19
CA ASN A 98 7.75 -12.70 14.24
C ASN A 98 6.59 -12.40 15.20
N GLY A 99 5.40 -12.94 14.94
CA GLY A 99 4.21 -12.78 15.79
C GLY A 99 3.68 -11.35 15.81
N TYR A 100 2.68 -11.11 16.67
CA TYR A 100 2.14 -9.78 16.93
C TYR A 100 2.71 -9.19 18.22
N GLN A 101 3.67 -8.25 18.12
CA GLN A 101 4.51 -7.84 19.25
C GLN A 101 3.98 -6.63 20.05
N LYS A 102 2.68 -6.30 19.92
CA LYS A 102 2.01 -5.22 20.69
C LYS A 102 2.20 -5.33 22.20
N SER A 103 2.24 -6.55 22.72
CA SER A 103 2.63 -6.83 24.11
C SER A 103 3.05 -8.30 24.23
N PRO A 104 3.77 -8.70 25.29
CA PRO A 104 4.11 -10.11 25.52
C PRO A 104 2.88 -11.03 25.51
N GLY A 105 1.76 -10.58 26.09
CA GLY A 105 0.53 -11.36 26.11
C GLY A 105 -0.13 -11.51 24.73
N VAL A 106 -0.05 -10.48 23.88
CA VAL A 106 -0.57 -10.54 22.50
C VAL A 106 0.32 -11.45 21.63
N PHE A 107 1.64 -11.38 21.82
CA PHE A 107 2.59 -12.27 21.15
C PHE A 107 2.31 -13.75 21.49
N GLU A 108 2.08 -14.07 22.76
CA GLU A 108 1.75 -15.43 23.21
C GLU A 108 0.35 -15.88 22.77
N ALA A 109 -0.61 -14.96 22.72
CA ALA A 109 -2.01 -15.26 22.41
C ALA A 109 -2.25 -15.72 20.97
N ASN A 110 -1.51 -15.17 19.99
CA ASN A 110 -1.67 -15.46 18.57
C ASN A 110 -0.67 -16.52 18.08
N ASN A 111 -0.92 -17.11 16.91
CA ASN A 111 0.05 -17.98 16.27
C ASN A 111 1.26 -17.15 15.79
N ARG A 112 2.46 -17.75 15.91
CA ARG A 112 3.71 -17.18 15.39
C ARG A 112 4.26 -18.10 14.32
N VAL A 113 4.98 -17.55 13.36
CA VAL A 113 5.54 -18.34 12.27
C VAL A 113 6.73 -19.16 12.76
N LYS A 114 6.77 -20.44 12.44
CA LYS A 114 7.92 -21.32 12.73
C LYS A 114 8.78 -21.53 11.48
N THR A 115 8.16 -21.71 10.32
CA THR A 115 8.87 -21.81 9.04
C THR A 115 8.14 -21.06 7.93
N LEU A 116 8.93 -20.39 7.10
CA LEU A 116 8.49 -19.72 5.88
C LEU A 116 9.08 -20.40 4.66
N HIS A 117 8.28 -20.55 3.61
CA HIS A 117 8.81 -20.64 2.25
C HIS A 117 9.10 -19.23 1.74
N VAL A 118 10.30 -19.04 1.21
CA VAL A 118 10.76 -17.79 0.61
C VAL A 118 10.96 -18.01 -0.88
N ARG A 119 10.22 -17.25 -1.69
CA ARG A 119 10.39 -17.18 -3.15
C ARG A 119 10.81 -15.76 -3.54
N LEU A 120 11.59 -15.67 -4.61
CA LEU A 120 12.05 -14.41 -5.19
C LEU A 120 11.49 -14.29 -6.60
N TYR A 121 11.10 -13.09 -7.01
CA TYR A 121 10.59 -12.81 -8.34
C TYR A 121 11.30 -11.60 -8.93
N ALA A 122 11.49 -11.62 -10.25
CA ALA A 122 11.76 -10.41 -11.01
C ALA A 122 10.42 -9.75 -11.35
N GLY A 123 10.17 -8.57 -10.78
CA GLY A 123 8.97 -7.77 -11.03
C GLY A 123 9.27 -6.59 -11.95
N PHE A 124 8.46 -6.41 -12.98
CA PHE A 124 8.53 -5.29 -13.90
C PHE A 124 7.19 -4.56 -13.94
N MET A 125 7.23 -3.24 -13.91
CA MET A 125 6.06 -2.37 -13.99
C MET A 125 6.14 -1.55 -15.27
N ILE A 126 5.03 -1.49 -15.98
CA ILE A 126 4.84 -0.51 -17.06
C ILE A 126 4.31 0.76 -16.40
N PRO A 127 4.97 1.92 -16.56
CA PRO A 127 4.50 3.16 -15.94
C PRO A 127 3.03 3.45 -16.27
N GLY A 128 2.24 3.78 -15.24
CA GLY A 128 0.80 3.99 -15.38
C GLY A 128 -0.06 2.73 -15.53
N GLU A 129 0.50 1.52 -15.56
CA GLU A 129 -0.28 0.27 -15.47
C GLU A 129 -0.69 0.04 -14.00
N ALA A 130 -1.79 0.67 -13.60
CA ALA A 130 -2.36 0.58 -12.25
C ALA A 130 -3.90 0.44 -12.30
N THR A 131 -4.48 -0.02 -11.20
CA THR A 131 -5.91 0.11 -10.90
C THR A 131 -6.13 1.41 -10.12
N GLU A 132 -7.37 1.66 -9.69
CA GLU A 132 -7.66 2.81 -8.82
C GLU A 132 -6.90 2.78 -7.49
N VAL A 133 -6.47 1.59 -7.02
CA VAL A 133 -5.88 1.39 -5.67
C VAL A 133 -4.61 0.53 -5.64
N GLU A 134 -4.22 -0.09 -6.75
CA GLU A 134 -3.09 -1.03 -6.82
C GLU A 134 -2.22 -0.79 -8.06
N THR A 135 -0.92 -0.98 -7.93
CA THR A 135 0.02 -1.02 -9.05
C THR A 135 0.07 -2.45 -9.60
N VAL A 136 0.06 -2.60 -10.93
CA VAL A 136 0.19 -3.91 -11.58
C VAL A 136 1.67 -4.22 -11.78
N VAL A 137 2.13 -5.32 -11.20
CA VAL A 137 3.50 -5.82 -11.35
C VAL A 137 3.49 -7.13 -12.12
N ARG A 138 4.18 -7.17 -13.25
CA ARG A 138 4.37 -8.38 -14.04
C ARG A 138 5.58 -9.12 -13.50
N VAL A 139 5.38 -10.35 -13.05
CA VAL A 139 6.39 -11.10 -12.30
C VAL A 139 6.80 -12.39 -13.00
N ARG A 140 8.08 -12.73 -12.89
CA ARG A 140 8.60 -14.05 -13.23
C ARG A 140 9.30 -14.65 -12.01
N PRO A 141 8.92 -15.86 -11.56
CA PRO A 141 9.52 -16.48 -10.39
C PRO A 141 10.96 -16.90 -10.67
N PHE A 142 11.86 -16.57 -9.74
CA PHE A 142 13.17 -17.19 -9.69
C PHE A 142 12.98 -18.69 -9.37
N PRO A 143 13.64 -19.63 -10.08
CA PRO A 143 13.28 -21.05 -10.01
C PRO A 143 13.44 -21.72 -8.64
N GLN A 144 14.18 -21.12 -7.72
CA GLN A 144 14.47 -21.71 -6.41
C GLN A 144 13.46 -21.23 -5.37
N THR A 145 13.03 -22.15 -4.51
CA THR A 145 12.31 -21.85 -3.26
C THR A 145 13.19 -22.27 -2.10
N HIS A 146 13.25 -21.46 -1.06
CA HIS A 146 14.02 -21.76 0.14
C HIS A 146 13.13 -21.76 1.38
N VAL A 147 13.61 -22.40 2.44
CA VAL A 147 12.93 -22.42 3.74
C VAL A 147 13.75 -21.58 4.71
N ILE A 148 13.08 -20.68 5.44
CA ILE A 148 13.66 -20.00 6.60
C ILE A 148 12.91 -20.48 7.84
N SER A 149 13.66 -20.77 8.92
CA SER A 149 13.08 -21.13 10.23
C SER A 149 13.24 -19.96 11.19
N LEU A 150 12.14 -19.55 11.82
CA LEU A 150 12.11 -18.46 12.78
C LEU A 150 12.14 -19.03 14.20
N ALA A 151 12.91 -18.39 15.07
CA ALA A 151 12.85 -18.67 16.49
C ALA A 151 11.55 -18.13 17.09
N ASP A 152 11.04 -18.81 18.12
CA ASP A 152 9.88 -18.38 18.89
C ASP A 152 10.28 -17.30 19.90
N GLN A 153 10.52 -16.08 19.39
CA GLN A 153 10.96 -14.95 20.19
C GLN A 153 10.48 -13.63 19.57
N THR A 154 10.33 -12.63 20.43
CA THR A 154 10.09 -11.24 20.04
C THR A 154 11.38 -10.57 19.51
N GLY A 155 11.23 -9.37 18.96
CA GLY A 155 12.31 -8.63 18.31
C GLY A 155 12.50 -9.05 16.86
N VAL A 156 13.41 -8.34 16.19
CA VAL A 156 13.75 -8.56 14.79
C VAL A 156 14.79 -9.68 14.69
N GLN A 157 14.55 -10.65 13.80
CA GLN A 157 15.48 -11.73 13.46
C GLN A 157 16.06 -11.48 12.07
N GLU A 158 17.38 -11.66 11.93
CA GLU A 158 18.11 -11.44 10.68
C GLU A 158 18.37 -12.77 9.95
N PHE A 159 18.13 -12.79 8.64
CA PHE A 159 18.36 -13.94 7.78
C PHE A 159 19.09 -13.54 6.50
N SER A 160 20.19 -14.20 6.19
CA SER A 160 20.81 -14.06 4.86
C SER A 160 19.85 -14.59 3.79
N LEU A 161 19.64 -13.81 2.74
CA LEU A 161 18.76 -14.21 1.67
C LEU A 161 19.40 -15.36 0.87
N PRO A 162 18.75 -16.52 0.76
CA PRO A 162 19.40 -17.76 0.32
C PRO A 162 19.56 -17.89 -1.21
N PHE A 163 19.56 -16.79 -1.95
CA PHE A 163 19.76 -16.77 -3.40
C PHE A 163 21.16 -16.30 -3.76
N ARG A 164 21.78 -16.91 -4.79
CA ARG A 164 23.08 -16.46 -5.28
C ARG A 164 22.93 -15.20 -6.12
N LYS A 165 23.49 -14.09 -5.66
CA LYS A 165 23.44 -12.75 -6.28
C LYS A 165 23.77 -12.77 -7.77
N GLU A 166 24.79 -13.52 -8.20
CA GLU A 166 25.20 -13.57 -9.61
C GLU A 166 24.18 -14.29 -10.48
N LYS A 167 23.52 -15.34 -9.94
CA LYS A 167 22.46 -16.05 -10.64
C LYS A 167 21.18 -15.22 -10.71
N ALA A 168 20.85 -14.53 -9.63
CA ALA A 168 19.73 -13.60 -9.56
C ALA A 168 19.92 -12.46 -10.58
N ALA A 169 21.12 -11.87 -10.66
CA ALA A 169 21.45 -10.84 -11.64
C ALA A 169 21.30 -11.35 -13.09
N ALA A 170 21.86 -12.53 -13.41
CA ALA A 170 21.72 -13.13 -14.74
C ALA A 170 20.25 -13.39 -15.11
N PHE A 171 19.46 -13.88 -14.15
CA PHE A 171 18.03 -14.11 -14.33
C PHE A 171 17.26 -12.82 -14.64
N VAL A 172 17.54 -11.71 -13.96
CA VAL A 172 16.89 -10.42 -14.24
C VAL A 172 17.27 -9.89 -15.61
N GLN A 173 18.51 -10.07 -16.06
CA GLN A 173 18.90 -9.65 -17.41
C GLN A 173 18.14 -10.43 -18.48
N GLU A 174 17.98 -11.75 -18.33
CA GLU A 174 17.12 -12.56 -19.21
C GLU A 174 15.67 -12.05 -19.17
N CYS A 175 15.10 -11.90 -17.97
CA CYS A 175 13.74 -11.42 -17.79
C CYS A 175 13.51 -10.05 -18.43
N ARG A 176 14.48 -9.13 -18.33
CA ARG A 176 14.38 -7.79 -18.92
C ARG A 176 14.33 -7.83 -20.45
N VAL A 177 15.15 -8.67 -21.07
CA VAL A 177 15.14 -8.83 -22.54
C VAL A 177 13.79 -9.38 -22.99
N ASP A 178 13.30 -10.42 -22.34
CA ASP A 178 12.01 -11.03 -22.65
C ASP A 178 10.86 -10.03 -22.43
N PHE A 179 10.89 -9.29 -21.32
CA PHE A 179 9.87 -8.29 -20.97
C PHE A 179 9.76 -7.19 -22.02
N LEU A 180 10.90 -6.60 -22.41
CA LEU A 180 10.93 -5.54 -23.42
C LEU A 180 10.44 -6.01 -24.79
N SER A 181 10.67 -7.28 -25.13
CA SER A 181 10.18 -7.86 -26.37
C SER A 181 8.69 -8.19 -26.32
N GLU A 182 8.21 -8.75 -25.21
CA GLU A 182 6.83 -9.24 -25.08
C GLU A 182 5.83 -8.12 -24.89
N PHE A 183 6.21 -7.05 -24.19
CA PHE A 183 5.34 -5.90 -23.87
C PHE A 183 5.74 -4.63 -24.63
N ALA A 184 6.39 -4.77 -25.78
CA ALA A 184 6.82 -3.64 -26.61
C ALA A 184 5.66 -2.73 -27.00
N SER A 185 4.50 -3.29 -27.36
CA SER A 185 3.32 -2.52 -27.79
C SER A 185 2.74 -1.68 -26.64
N GLU A 186 2.66 -2.22 -25.44
CA GLU A 186 2.21 -1.50 -24.25
C GLU A 186 3.18 -0.37 -23.90
N LEU A 187 4.49 -0.65 -23.94
CA LEU A 187 5.53 0.35 -23.69
C LEU A 187 5.50 1.48 -24.73
N GLU A 188 5.34 1.16 -26.02
CA GLU A 188 5.18 2.15 -27.10
C GLU A 188 3.92 3.01 -26.91
N THR A 189 2.82 2.40 -26.47
CA THR A 189 1.57 3.11 -26.18
C THR A 189 1.79 4.13 -25.08
N VAL A 190 2.41 3.73 -23.96
CA VAL A 190 2.71 4.66 -22.86
C VAL A 190 3.72 5.73 -23.28
N ALA A 191 4.75 5.36 -24.04
CA ALA A 191 5.75 6.29 -24.55
C ALA A 191 5.15 7.40 -25.43
N ALA A 192 4.10 7.11 -26.19
CA ALA A 192 3.41 8.10 -27.02
C ALA A 192 2.75 9.23 -26.21
N PHE A 193 2.45 9.00 -24.93
CA PHE A 193 1.90 10.00 -24.01
C PHE A 193 2.96 10.58 -23.05
N SER A 194 4.20 10.09 -23.10
CA SER A 194 5.30 10.60 -22.29
C SER A 194 5.89 11.88 -22.91
N PRO A 195 6.10 12.97 -22.14
CA PRO A 195 6.72 14.20 -22.64
C PRO A 195 8.13 14.00 -23.21
N THR A 196 8.85 12.96 -22.75
CA THR A 196 10.21 12.63 -23.19
C THR A 196 10.24 11.64 -24.35
N GLY A 197 9.13 10.94 -24.63
CA GLY A 197 9.05 9.86 -25.61
C GLY A 197 9.82 8.58 -25.25
N GLU A 198 10.54 8.57 -24.12
CA GLU A 198 11.27 7.41 -23.62
C GLU A 198 10.60 6.91 -22.34
N ILE A 199 10.23 5.62 -22.35
CA ILE A 199 9.69 4.90 -21.19
C ILE A 199 10.54 3.66 -20.97
N GLN A 200 11.04 3.50 -19.75
CA GLN A 200 11.71 2.30 -19.30
C GLN A 200 10.82 1.62 -18.25
N PRO A 201 10.65 0.29 -18.32
CA PRO A 201 9.93 -0.41 -17.27
C PRO A 201 10.72 -0.32 -15.96
N GLU A 202 10.00 -0.02 -14.89
CA GLU A 202 10.55 -0.02 -13.54
C GLU A 202 10.72 -1.47 -13.07
N PHE A 203 11.83 -1.76 -12.39
CA PHE A 203 12.15 -3.10 -11.92
C PHE A 203 12.23 -3.12 -10.40
N HIS A 204 11.60 -4.13 -9.79
CA HIS A 204 11.77 -4.43 -8.37
C HIS A 204 11.93 -5.94 -8.17
N TRP A 205 12.77 -6.30 -7.21
CA TRP A 205 12.73 -7.61 -6.60
C TRP A 205 11.47 -7.73 -5.75
N ILE A 206 10.73 -8.83 -5.93
CA ILE A 206 9.58 -9.14 -5.07
C ILE A 206 9.93 -10.41 -4.29
N VAL A 207 9.74 -10.36 -2.96
CA VAL A 207 9.86 -11.52 -2.09
C VAL A 207 8.45 -11.98 -1.70
N GLN A 208 8.21 -13.28 -1.82
CA GLN A 208 7.03 -13.93 -1.25
C GLN A 208 7.43 -14.70 0.00
N LEU A 209 6.68 -14.51 1.07
CA LEU A 209 6.81 -15.25 2.33
C LEU A 209 5.52 -16.05 2.56
N GLU A 210 5.60 -17.38 2.50
CA GLU A 210 4.45 -18.28 2.68
C GLU A 210 4.59 -19.08 3.99
N ILE A 211 3.56 -19.05 4.84
CA ILE A 211 3.51 -19.72 6.15
C ILE A 211 3.44 -21.24 5.95
N LYS A 212 4.43 -21.98 6.48
CA LYS A 212 4.48 -23.45 6.36
C LYS A 212 4.26 -24.19 7.67
N GLU A 213 4.82 -23.67 8.75
CA GLU A 213 4.61 -24.18 10.10
C GLU A 213 4.48 -23.01 11.07
N ILE A 214 3.81 -23.26 12.19
CA ILE A 214 3.54 -22.26 13.23
C ILE A 214 3.94 -22.77 14.62
N TYR A 215 4.13 -21.84 15.54
CA TYR A 215 4.05 -22.05 16.98
C TYR A 215 2.62 -21.69 17.43
N PRO A 216 1.81 -22.63 17.96
CA PRO A 216 0.43 -22.37 18.34
C PRO A 216 0.27 -21.35 19.47
N GLY A 217 -0.59 -20.36 19.27
CA GLY A 217 -0.98 -19.34 20.25
C GLY A 217 -1.80 -19.93 21.38
N THR A 218 -1.92 -19.20 22.48
CA THR A 218 -2.70 -19.65 23.64
C THR A 218 -4.19 -19.34 23.52
N ARG A 219 -4.61 -18.51 22.56
CA ARG A 219 -5.99 -17.99 22.49
C ARG A 219 -6.56 -17.92 21.08
N TRP A 220 -5.78 -17.42 20.11
CA TRP A 220 -6.23 -17.16 18.76
C TRP A 220 -5.48 -18.03 17.76
N ASP A 221 -6.20 -18.45 16.72
CA ASP A 221 -5.64 -19.25 15.63
C ASP A 221 -5.05 -18.38 14.52
N ASP A 222 -5.20 -17.06 14.58
CA ASP A 222 -4.64 -16.17 13.57
C ASP A 222 -3.10 -16.14 13.66
N THR A 223 -2.43 -16.28 12.51
CA THR A 223 -0.96 -16.17 12.43
C THR A 223 -0.51 -14.77 12.06
N CYS A 224 0.40 -14.20 12.85
CA CYS A 224 0.83 -12.81 12.68
C CYS A 224 2.33 -12.66 12.38
N LEU A 225 2.67 -11.58 11.68
CA LEU A 225 4.02 -11.02 11.54
C LEU A 225 3.94 -9.51 11.79
N SER A 226 4.89 -8.95 12.56
CA SER A 226 4.87 -7.52 12.90
C SER A 226 5.68 -6.67 11.93
N GLU A 227 6.76 -7.19 11.34
CA GLU A 227 7.64 -6.40 10.47
C GLU A 227 8.40 -7.32 9.52
N VAL A 228 8.60 -6.88 8.28
CA VAL A 228 9.52 -7.48 7.31
C VAL A 228 10.21 -6.38 6.49
N TRP A 229 11.53 -6.34 6.51
CA TRP A 229 12.29 -5.47 5.61
C TRP A 229 13.54 -6.16 5.08
N ALA A 230 14.02 -5.66 3.94
CA ALA A 230 15.23 -6.18 3.29
C ALA A 230 16.41 -5.21 3.46
N GLU A 231 17.61 -5.77 3.51
CA GLU A 231 18.88 -5.04 3.60
C GLU A 231 19.69 -5.22 2.32
N GLU A 232 20.14 -4.12 1.73
CA GLU A 232 21.10 -4.11 0.63
C GLU A 232 22.55 -4.18 1.13
N GLU A 233 23.45 -4.63 0.25
CA GLU A 233 24.90 -4.61 0.49
C GLU A 233 25.36 -3.19 0.90
N GLY A 234 26.00 -3.08 2.06
CA GLY A 234 26.52 -1.80 2.56
C GLY A 234 25.50 -0.89 3.24
N GLN A 235 24.22 -1.30 3.37
CA GLN A 235 23.17 -0.57 4.08
C GLN A 235 22.79 -1.23 5.43
N ALA A 236 23.77 -1.74 6.17
CA ALA A 236 23.55 -2.51 7.39
C ALA A 236 22.60 -1.84 8.39
N GLY A 237 21.55 -2.55 8.80
CA GLY A 237 20.62 -2.10 9.83
C GLY A 237 19.63 -1.00 9.39
N LYS A 238 19.51 -0.71 8.09
CA LYS A 238 18.57 0.29 7.56
C LYS A 238 17.52 -0.39 6.68
N PRO A 239 16.23 -0.31 7.04
CA PRO A 239 15.15 -0.75 6.17
C PRO A 239 15.21 -0.05 4.82
N LEU A 240 15.04 -0.82 3.74
CA LEU A 240 14.74 -0.23 2.44
C LEU A 240 13.45 0.55 2.54
N LYS A 241 13.54 1.86 2.34
CA LYS A 241 12.38 2.73 2.38
C LYS A 241 11.76 2.83 1.00
N ILE A 242 10.92 1.86 0.64
CA ILE A 242 10.11 1.93 -0.57
C ILE A 242 8.90 2.79 -0.28
N ASN A 243 8.59 3.71 -1.18
CA ASN A 243 7.51 4.69 -1.03
C ASN A 243 7.66 5.61 0.20
N GLU A 244 8.90 6.00 0.54
CA GLU A 244 9.17 7.00 1.58
C GLU A 244 8.57 8.35 1.20
N VAL A 245 7.64 8.85 2.02
CA VAL A 245 7.07 10.19 1.83
C VAL A 245 8.17 11.25 1.87
N ARG A 246 8.40 11.88 0.72
CA ARG A 246 9.34 12.98 0.55
C ARG A 246 8.66 14.31 0.84
N GLU A 247 7.42 14.46 0.39
CA GLU A 247 6.71 15.74 0.44
C GLU A 247 5.20 15.50 0.35
N VAL A 248 4.43 16.36 0.99
CA VAL A 248 3.00 16.52 0.74
C VAL A 248 2.79 17.95 0.27
N TYR A 249 2.13 18.14 -0.86
CA TYR A 249 2.00 19.47 -1.48
C TYR A 249 0.68 19.60 -2.24
N ALA A 250 0.20 20.84 -2.38
CA ALA A 250 -0.95 21.14 -3.21
C ALA A 250 -0.51 21.36 -4.67
N SER A 251 -1.35 20.98 -5.62
CA SER A 251 -1.15 21.31 -7.03
C SER A 251 -1.33 22.80 -7.29
N ASP A 252 -0.64 23.33 -8.31
CA ASP A 252 -0.69 24.75 -8.67
C ASP A 252 -2.10 25.23 -9.05
N ASP A 253 -2.93 24.34 -9.58
CA ASP A 253 -4.33 24.59 -9.93
C ASP A 253 -5.32 24.39 -8.78
N GLY A 254 -4.83 23.96 -7.61
CA GLY A 254 -5.63 23.70 -6.40
C GLY A 254 -6.57 22.51 -6.49
N ASN A 255 -6.47 21.67 -7.52
CA ASN A 255 -7.33 20.51 -7.71
C ASN A 255 -6.93 19.30 -6.85
N PHE A 256 -5.65 19.19 -6.49
CA PHE A 256 -5.11 18.00 -5.84
C PHE A 256 -4.23 18.34 -4.65
N ILE A 257 -4.26 17.47 -3.65
CA ILE A 257 -3.18 17.35 -2.68
C ILE A 257 -2.41 16.06 -3.01
N TYR A 258 -1.12 16.19 -3.30
CA TYR A 258 -0.25 15.10 -3.69
C TYR A 258 0.68 14.69 -2.54
N VAL A 259 1.06 13.41 -2.55
CA VAL A 259 2.16 12.83 -1.79
C VAL A 259 3.26 12.47 -2.78
N LYS A 260 4.39 13.14 -2.69
CA LYS A 260 5.62 12.74 -3.38
C LYS A 260 6.33 11.71 -2.54
N THR A 261 6.74 10.61 -3.16
CA THR A 261 7.59 9.62 -2.49
C THR A 261 8.94 9.53 -3.18
N ASN A 262 9.75 8.53 -2.82
CA ASN A 262 10.95 8.19 -3.58
C ASN A 262 10.67 7.37 -4.85
N LEU A 263 9.41 7.08 -5.14
CA LEU A 263 8.98 6.51 -6.42
C LEU A 263 8.71 7.64 -7.42
N PRO A 264 8.82 7.37 -8.74
CA PRO A 264 8.61 8.39 -9.78
C PRO A 264 7.15 8.87 -9.89
N GLU A 265 6.18 8.03 -9.51
CA GLU A 265 4.76 8.35 -9.56
C GLU A 265 4.34 9.25 -8.39
N GLN A 266 3.44 10.20 -8.66
CA GLN A 266 2.82 11.04 -7.63
C GLN A 266 1.55 10.34 -7.13
N VAL A 267 1.34 10.32 -5.83
CA VAL A 267 0.15 9.72 -5.21
C VAL A 267 -0.83 10.83 -4.85
N ILE A 268 -2.09 10.69 -5.24
CA ILE A 268 -3.14 11.66 -4.87
C ILE A 268 -3.60 11.33 -3.44
N LEU A 269 -3.47 12.29 -2.52
CA LEU A 269 -4.06 12.22 -1.17
C LEU A 269 -5.50 12.71 -1.16
N VAL A 270 -5.78 13.80 -1.91
CA VAL A 270 -7.11 14.41 -2.01
C VAL A 270 -7.34 14.87 -3.44
N ASP A 271 -8.46 14.48 -4.03
CA ASP A 271 -8.98 14.99 -5.30
C ASP A 271 -10.20 15.86 -5.04
N ARG A 272 -10.10 17.14 -5.39
CA ARG A 272 -11.18 18.13 -5.20
C ARG A 272 -12.48 17.74 -5.89
N SER A 273 -12.41 17.18 -7.09
CA SER A 273 -13.58 16.86 -7.90
C SER A 273 -14.36 15.67 -7.32
N VAL A 274 -13.64 14.66 -6.82
CA VAL A 274 -14.22 13.51 -6.12
C VAL A 274 -14.90 13.96 -4.84
N GLU A 275 -14.24 14.81 -4.05
CA GLU A 275 -14.78 15.35 -2.80
C GLU A 275 -16.02 16.22 -3.03
N GLU A 276 -15.96 17.15 -3.99
CA GLU A 276 -17.08 18.02 -4.35
C GLU A 276 -18.31 17.22 -4.81
N THR A 277 -18.09 16.18 -5.63
CA THR A 277 -19.14 15.24 -6.05
C THR A 277 -19.72 14.49 -4.86
N GLY A 278 -18.86 13.96 -3.98
CA GLY A 278 -19.27 13.22 -2.79
C GLY A 278 -20.05 14.06 -1.78
N MET A 279 -19.77 15.36 -1.69
CA MET A 279 -20.51 16.31 -0.86
C MET A 279 -21.89 16.66 -1.43
N GLY A 280 -22.09 16.53 -2.74
CA GLY A 280 -23.33 16.93 -3.41
C GLY A 280 -23.64 18.41 -3.23
N LEU A 281 -22.63 19.28 -3.45
CA LEU A 281 -22.78 20.72 -3.24
C LEU A 281 -23.94 21.31 -4.08
N PRO A 282 -24.75 22.23 -3.52
CA PRO A 282 -25.78 22.96 -4.26
C PRO A 282 -25.20 23.78 -5.42
N GLU A 283 -26.04 24.04 -6.43
CA GLU A 283 -25.69 24.89 -7.57
C GLU A 283 -25.20 26.28 -7.12
N GLY A 284 -24.06 26.73 -7.66
CA GLY A 284 -23.42 28.00 -7.32
C GLY A 284 -22.52 27.96 -6.08
N GLN A 285 -22.36 26.80 -5.44
CA GLN A 285 -21.27 26.54 -4.49
C GLN A 285 -20.11 25.83 -5.16
N SER A 286 -18.90 26.09 -4.67
CA SER A 286 -17.70 25.37 -5.09
C SER A 286 -16.77 25.07 -3.93
N LEU A 287 -16.04 23.97 -4.08
CA LEU A 287 -14.98 23.56 -3.17
C LEU A 287 -13.64 24.13 -3.63
N ALA A 288 -12.88 24.67 -2.68
CA ALA A 288 -11.46 24.92 -2.78
C ALA A 288 -10.70 24.13 -1.70
N LEU A 289 -9.51 23.63 -2.05
CA LEU A 289 -8.62 22.92 -1.15
C LEU A 289 -7.41 23.79 -0.80
N ALA A 290 -6.91 23.66 0.42
CA ALA A 290 -5.60 24.15 0.80
C ALA A 290 -4.89 23.14 1.71
N LEU A 291 -3.61 22.86 1.42
CA LEU A 291 -2.76 22.16 2.37
C LEU A 291 -2.42 23.13 3.51
N MET A 292 -2.98 22.90 4.69
CA MET A 292 -2.83 23.80 5.83
C MET A 292 -1.49 23.59 6.53
N ASP A 293 -1.18 22.33 6.84
CA ASP A 293 0.03 21.97 7.57
C ASP A 293 0.41 20.51 7.31
N VAL A 294 1.68 20.17 7.50
CA VAL A 294 2.23 18.82 7.39
C VAL A 294 3.12 18.56 8.60
N SER A 295 2.95 17.42 9.25
CA SER A 295 3.78 17.09 10.42
C SER A 295 5.26 16.99 10.04
N PRO A 296 6.20 17.24 10.99
CA PRO A 296 7.64 17.18 10.70
C PRO A 296 8.11 15.82 10.15
N ASP A 297 7.48 14.73 10.59
CA ASP A 297 7.73 13.37 10.11
C ASP A 297 7.02 13.02 8.80
N ARG A 298 6.21 13.95 8.26
CA ARG A 298 5.38 13.81 7.05
C ARG A 298 4.35 12.70 7.11
N LYS A 299 4.08 12.14 8.31
CA LYS A 299 3.06 11.11 8.49
C LYS A 299 1.64 11.67 8.58
N TRP A 300 1.49 12.97 8.81
CA TRP A 300 0.21 13.62 8.96
C TRP A 300 0.10 14.88 8.11
N ALA A 301 -1.09 15.10 7.56
CA ALA A 301 -1.42 16.31 6.81
C ALA A 301 -2.76 16.86 7.26
N LEU A 302 -2.86 18.18 7.35
CA LEU A 302 -4.12 18.89 7.53
C LEU A 302 -4.49 19.58 6.23
N VAL A 303 -5.69 19.27 5.73
CA VAL A 303 -6.22 19.84 4.49
C VAL A 303 -7.49 20.63 4.82
N ASN A 304 -7.52 21.89 4.41
CA ASN A 304 -8.67 22.76 4.55
C ASN A 304 -9.59 22.61 3.34
N PHE A 305 -10.86 22.39 3.63
CA PHE A 305 -11.97 22.32 2.70
C PHE A 305 -12.76 23.61 2.86
N MET A 306 -12.68 24.47 1.85
CA MET A 306 -13.28 25.79 1.81
C MET A 306 -14.43 25.78 0.82
N ILE A 307 -15.66 25.80 1.33
CA ILE A 307 -16.87 25.86 0.50
C ILE A 307 -17.27 27.33 0.38
N GLY A 308 -17.22 27.85 -0.84
CA GLY A 308 -17.58 29.23 -1.18
C GLY A 308 -18.83 29.30 -2.05
N GLN A 309 -19.43 30.49 -2.13
CA GLN A 309 -20.44 30.83 -3.13
C GLN A 309 -19.82 31.69 -4.23
N GLU A 310 -20.15 31.42 -5.50
CA GLU A 310 -19.65 32.16 -6.66
C GLU A 310 -19.95 33.68 -6.60
N ALA A 311 -20.99 34.07 -5.86
CA ALA A 311 -21.41 35.46 -5.71
C ALA A 311 -20.68 36.25 -4.60
N GLY A 312 -19.55 35.75 -4.06
CA GLY A 312 -18.76 36.45 -3.04
C GLY A 312 -19.32 36.33 -1.62
N GLY A 313 -19.97 35.20 -1.32
CA GLY A 313 -20.56 34.89 -0.01
C GLY A 313 -19.53 34.47 1.05
N ARG A 314 -20.03 34.15 2.25
CA ARG A 314 -19.23 33.58 3.34
C ARG A 314 -18.61 32.25 2.88
N VAL A 315 -17.30 32.10 3.12
CA VAL A 315 -16.60 30.83 2.95
C VAL A 315 -16.73 30.04 4.25
N GLU A 316 -17.21 28.81 4.16
CA GLU A 316 -17.16 27.84 5.25
C GLU A 316 -15.88 27.02 5.14
N GLU A 317 -15.06 27.06 6.18
CA GLU A 317 -13.77 26.37 6.21
C GLU A 317 -13.81 25.27 7.27
N THR A 318 -13.50 24.06 6.85
CA THR A 318 -13.32 22.91 7.74
C THR A 318 -12.00 22.23 7.43
N SER A 319 -11.31 21.74 8.46
CA SER A 319 -10.05 21.03 8.31
C SER A 319 -10.27 19.54 8.48
N ARG A 320 -9.58 18.75 7.65
CA ARG A 320 -9.53 17.29 7.75
C ARG A 320 -8.10 16.85 8.02
N LEU A 321 -7.95 15.95 8.99
CA LEU A 321 -6.68 15.30 9.31
C LEU A 321 -6.51 14.03 8.49
N TYR A 322 -5.40 13.89 7.79
CA TYR A 322 -5.04 12.69 7.05
C TYR A 322 -3.80 12.03 7.66
N TYR A 323 -3.86 10.72 7.83
CA TYR A 323 -2.68 9.90 8.02
C TYR A 323 -2.13 9.53 6.64
N VAL A 324 -1.05 10.22 6.27
CA VAL A 324 -0.46 10.21 4.92
C VAL A 324 0.04 8.81 4.51
N PRO A 325 0.72 8.03 5.38
CA PRO A 325 1.20 6.71 5.01
C PRO A 325 0.09 5.79 4.53
N ALA A 326 -1.10 5.86 5.16
CA ALA A 326 -2.28 5.07 4.79
C ALA A 326 -3.23 5.77 3.78
N LEU A 327 -2.89 6.97 3.30
CA LEU A 327 -3.77 7.86 2.53
C LEU A 327 -5.15 8.06 3.17
N ARG A 328 -5.23 8.00 4.51
CA ARG A 328 -6.49 7.83 5.22
C ARG A 328 -6.93 9.09 5.92
N TRP A 329 -8.14 9.55 5.61
CA TRP A 329 -8.80 10.59 6.41
C TRP A 329 -9.20 10.05 7.79
N VAL A 330 -8.82 10.76 8.84
CA VAL A 330 -9.25 10.51 10.22
C VAL A 330 -10.58 11.18 10.46
N LYS A 331 -11.58 10.37 10.84
CA LYS A 331 -12.93 10.85 11.08
C LYS A 331 -12.98 11.88 12.22
N PRO A 332 -13.84 12.91 12.13
CA PRO A 332 -13.91 14.02 13.10
C PRO A 332 -14.05 13.57 14.55
N GLU A 333 -14.77 12.48 14.81
CA GLU A 333 -15.02 11.98 16.16
C GLU A 333 -13.72 11.63 16.92
N ALA A 334 -12.67 11.29 16.18
CA ALA A 334 -11.37 10.92 16.74
C ALA A 334 -10.42 12.12 16.93
N CYS A 335 -10.59 13.21 16.17
CA CYS A 335 -9.68 14.35 16.16
C CYS A 335 -10.28 15.66 16.69
N GLY A 336 -11.58 15.69 17.00
CA GLY A 336 -12.25 16.83 17.64
C GLY A 336 -13.11 17.64 16.66
N ASN A 337 -13.21 18.95 16.89
CA ASN A 337 -14.02 19.84 16.06
C ASN A 337 -13.28 20.15 14.74
N PRO A 338 -13.84 19.85 13.55
CA PRO A 338 -13.19 20.14 12.27
C PRO A 338 -12.86 21.61 12.02
N MET A 339 -13.56 22.56 12.67
CA MET A 339 -13.23 23.99 12.57
C MET A 339 -12.17 24.44 13.58
N GLY A 340 -11.72 23.54 14.43
CA GLY A 340 -10.81 23.81 15.54
C GLY A 340 -9.51 23.04 15.41
N LEU A 341 -9.02 22.76 14.20
CA LEU A 341 -7.70 22.15 13.98
C LEU A 341 -6.73 23.25 13.53
N TYR A 342 -5.60 23.42 14.22
CA TYR A 342 -4.73 24.58 14.04
C TYR A 342 -3.33 24.26 13.50
N GLY A 343 -2.96 22.99 13.42
CA GLY A 343 -1.64 22.58 12.93
C GLY A 343 -0.98 21.54 13.83
N PHE A 344 0.32 21.34 13.62
CA PHE A 344 1.14 20.40 14.35
C PHE A 344 2.19 21.10 15.21
N GLU A 345 2.46 20.55 16.39
CA GLU A 345 3.63 20.92 17.20
C GLU A 345 4.42 19.67 17.60
N GLU A 346 5.75 19.80 17.67
CA GLU A 346 6.62 18.75 18.18
C GLU A 346 7.05 19.07 19.61
N LYS A 347 6.84 18.11 20.54
CA LYS A 347 7.25 18.21 21.95
C LYS A 347 7.88 16.90 22.38
N ASP A 348 9.12 16.97 22.88
CA ASP A 348 9.88 15.80 23.35
C ASP A 348 9.94 14.64 22.34
N GLY A 349 10.11 14.97 21.05
CA GLY A 349 10.18 13.99 19.96
C GLY A 349 8.85 13.34 19.61
N ARG A 350 7.72 13.92 20.02
CA ARG A 350 6.36 13.47 19.69
C ARG A 350 5.61 14.58 18.97
N THR A 351 4.80 14.20 17.99
CA THR A 351 3.95 15.12 17.24
C THR A 351 2.56 15.21 17.89
N PHE A 352 2.10 16.44 18.08
CA PHE A 352 0.78 16.77 18.61
C PHE A 352 -0.03 17.52 17.56
N LEU A 353 -1.31 17.18 17.45
CA LEU A 353 -2.30 17.98 16.75
C LEU A 353 -2.83 19.05 17.71
N ILE A 354 -2.74 20.30 17.32
CA ILE A 354 -3.25 21.43 18.09
C ILE A 354 -4.69 21.69 17.72
N THR A 355 -5.56 21.73 18.73
CA THR A 355 -7.01 21.91 18.55
C THR A 355 -7.59 22.98 19.48
N ASP A 356 -8.84 23.38 19.21
CA ASP A 356 -9.65 24.24 20.08
C ASP A 356 -9.89 23.65 21.48
N LYS A 357 -9.76 22.34 21.64
CA LYS A 357 -9.90 21.61 22.91
C LYS A 357 -8.57 21.26 23.58
N GLY A 358 -7.45 21.66 22.99
CA GLY A 358 -6.10 21.36 23.47
C GLY A 358 -5.32 20.46 22.50
N GLU A 359 -4.41 19.67 23.04
CA GLU A 359 -3.40 18.94 22.27
C GLU A 359 -3.73 17.45 22.22
N THR A 360 -3.72 16.87 21.01
CA THR A 360 -3.91 15.44 20.79
C THR A 360 -2.59 14.81 20.37
N ASN A 361 -2.10 13.85 21.15
CA ASN A 361 -0.89 13.10 20.80
C ASN A 361 -1.17 12.16 19.62
N LEU A 362 -0.52 12.40 18.49
CA LEU A 362 -0.79 11.68 17.24
C LEU A 362 -0.31 10.23 17.26
N ASN A 363 0.71 9.90 18.07
CA ASN A 363 1.13 8.50 18.23
C ASN A 363 0.04 7.68 18.93
N LEU A 364 -0.56 8.24 19.99
CA LEU A 364 -1.67 7.59 20.69
C LEU A 364 -2.93 7.50 19.82
N LEU A 365 -3.21 8.56 19.04
CA LEU A 365 -4.33 8.56 18.11
C LEU A 365 -4.16 7.47 17.03
N ARG A 366 -2.95 7.34 16.47
CA ARG A 366 -2.59 6.28 15.52
C ARG A 366 -2.86 4.89 16.11
N GLU A 367 -2.34 4.63 17.31
CA GLU A 367 -2.53 3.36 18.02
C GLU A 367 -4.00 3.04 18.31
N GLN A 368 -4.81 4.05 18.66
CA GLN A 368 -6.24 3.88 18.94
C GLN A 368 -7.06 3.56 17.68
N LEU A 369 -6.61 4.07 16.54
CA LEU A 369 -7.30 3.92 15.27
C LEU A 369 -6.77 2.75 14.42
N ASN A 370 -5.77 2.01 14.92
CA ASN A 370 -5.03 0.98 14.17
C ASN A 370 -4.61 1.50 12.80
N LEU A 371 -3.91 2.64 12.80
CA LEU A 371 -3.40 3.32 11.61
C LEU A 371 -1.94 3.00 11.32
#